data_AF-A0A0M1P263-F1
#
_entry.id   AF-A0A0M1P263-F1
#
_cell.length_a   1.000
_cell.length_b   1.000
_cell.length_c   1.000
_cell.angle_alpha   90.00
_cell.angle_beta   90.00
_cell.angle_gamma   90.00
#
_symmetry.space_group_name_H-M   'P 1'
#
loop_
_entity.id
_entity.type
_entity.pdbx_description
1 polymer ?
#
loop_
_entity_poly.entity_id
_entity_poly.type
_entity_poly.pdbx_seq_one_letter_code
_entity_poly.pdbx_strand_id
1 'polypeptide(L)'
;MNRVSYNTGIDENAFCHFALGSAYPVNLEGGTKLTNEQLAERGANVSLTHVDFMIGCAELDIDGELPDGTIEPVFRRGNWAY
;
A
#
# COMPACT_ATOMS: atom_id res chain seq x y z
N MET A 1 -22.43 7.59 3.50
CA MET A 1 -21.12 8.15 3.11
C MET A 1 -20.95 7.86 1.62
N ASN A 2 -20.89 8.89 0.76
CA ASN A 2 -20.67 8.78 -0.69
C ASN A 2 -20.16 10.14 -1.18
N ARG A 3 -18.97 10.55 -0.72
CA ARG A 3 -18.40 11.86 -1.06
C ARG A 3 -16.92 11.69 -1.33
N VAL A 4 -16.50 12.16 -2.50
CA VAL A 4 -15.08 12.35 -2.85
C VAL A 4 -14.65 13.70 -2.29
N SER A 5 -13.55 13.71 -1.55
CA SER A 5 -13.06 14.92 -0.87
C SER A 5 -12.12 15.75 -1.76
N TYR A 6 -11.57 15.13 -2.81
CA TYR A 6 -10.55 15.71 -3.69
C TYR A 6 -9.31 16.15 -2.90
N ASN A 7 -8.99 15.42 -1.83
CA ASN A 7 -7.87 15.67 -0.96
C ASN A 7 -7.24 14.35 -0.55
N THR A 8 -5.97 14.17 -0.86
CA THR A 8 -5.23 12.93 -0.60
C THR A 8 -5.32 12.51 0.86
N GLY A 9 -5.03 13.41 1.81
CA GLY A 9 -5.03 13.05 3.24
C GLY A 9 -6.39 12.58 3.78
N ILE A 10 -7.51 13.01 3.18
CA ILE A 10 -8.84 12.50 3.56
C ILE A 10 -9.16 11.21 2.80
N ASP A 11 -8.99 11.22 1.48
CA ASP A 11 -9.45 10.12 0.64
C ASP A 11 -8.57 8.86 0.80
N GLU A 12 -7.27 8.99 1.06
CA GLU A 12 -6.34 7.87 1.34
C GLU A 12 -6.72 7.10 2.61
N ASN A 13 -7.35 7.78 3.57
CA ASN A 13 -7.77 7.20 4.85
C ASN A 13 -9.21 6.67 4.79
N ALA A 14 -9.94 6.93 3.70
CA ALA A 14 -11.29 6.43 3.48
C ALA A 14 -11.31 5.12 2.65
N PHE A 15 -10.26 4.86 1.87
CA PHE A 15 -10.17 3.73 0.96
C PHE A 15 -8.76 3.12 0.96
N CYS A 16 -8.64 1.83 0.65
CA CYS A 16 -7.35 1.26 0.27
C CYS A 16 -6.75 2.08 -0.89
N HIS A 17 -5.43 2.25 -0.89
CA HIS A 17 -4.71 3.01 -1.89
C HIS A 17 -3.37 2.36 -2.21
N PHE A 18 -2.80 2.75 -3.35
CA PHE A 18 -1.40 2.51 -3.70
C PHE A 18 -0.71 3.84 -3.95
N ALA A 19 0.61 3.83 -3.86
CA ALA A 19 1.44 4.99 -4.16
C ALA A 19 2.34 4.72 -5.37
N LEU A 20 2.33 5.62 -6.36
CA LEU A 20 3.37 5.66 -7.38
C LEU A 20 4.56 6.48 -6.88
N GLY A 21 5.75 5.88 -6.94
CA GLY A 21 7.00 6.55 -6.60
C GLY A 21 7.63 6.02 -5.32
N SER A 22 8.20 6.92 -4.52
CA SER A 22 9.18 6.59 -3.49
C SER A 22 8.55 5.81 -2.34
N ALA A 23 9.16 4.69 -1.96
CA ALA A 23 8.78 3.94 -0.77
C ALA A 23 9.37 4.58 0.49
N TYR A 24 8.64 4.53 1.60
CA TYR A 24 9.16 5.01 2.87
C TYR A 24 10.19 4.03 3.46
N PRO A 25 11.41 4.46 3.82
CA PRO A 25 12.43 3.56 4.36
C PRO A 25 12.03 2.84 5.64
N VAL A 26 11.07 3.37 6.40
CA VAL A 26 10.52 2.75 7.61
C VAL A 26 9.75 1.45 7.34
N ASN A 27 9.30 1.22 6.09
CA ASN A 27 8.59 0.01 5.69
C ASN A 27 9.53 -1.18 5.45
N LEU A 28 10.85 -0.95 5.47
CA LEU A 28 11.87 -2.00 5.43
C LEU A 28 12.57 -2.10 6.79
N GLU A 29 12.78 -3.33 7.26
CA GLU A 29 13.50 -3.57 8.50
C GLU A 29 14.93 -2.98 8.43
N GLY A 30 15.23 -2.05 9.34
CA GLY A 30 16.49 -1.31 9.36
C GLY A 30 16.65 -0.27 8.23
N GLY A 31 15.62 -0.03 7.41
CA GLY A 31 15.71 0.79 6.20
C GLY A 31 16.05 2.26 6.43
N THR A 32 15.74 2.82 7.60
CA THR A 32 16.09 4.21 7.97
C THR A 32 17.60 4.48 8.09
N LYS A 33 18.42 3.42 8.11
CA LYS A 33 19.89 3.50 8.16
C LYS A 33 20.57 3.28 6.81
N LEU A 34 19.78 3.03 5.76
CA LEU A 34 20.27 2.67 4.43
C LEU A 34 20.35 3.88 3.50
N THR A 35 21.24 3.83 2.52
CA THR A 35 21.25 4.78 1.40
C THR A 35 20.17 4.43 0.37
N ASN A 36 19.90 5.33 -0.57
CA ASN A 36 18.94 5.09 -1.65
C ASN A 36 19.33 3.87 -2.51
N GLU A 37 20.61 3.67 -2.78
CA GLU A 37 21.10 2.52 -3.53
C GLU A 37 20.82 1.21 -2.77
N GLN A 38 21.11 1.19 -1.46
CA GLN A 38 20.86 0.03 -0.60
C GLN A 38 19.35 -0.25 -0.42
N LEU A 39 18.52 0.79 -0.44
CA LEU A 39 17.06 0.65 -0.44
C LEU A 39 16.58 0.02 -1.75
N ALA A 40 17.07 0.50 -2.90
CA ALA A 40 16.74 -0.03 -4.21
C ALA A 40 17.16 -1.50 -4.36
N GLU A 41 18.35 -1.87 -3.89
CA GLU A 41 18.84 -3.26 -3.86
C GLU A 41 17.93 -4.20 -3.03
N ARG A 42 17.21 -3.66 -2.04
CA ARG A 42 16.24 -4.40 -1.21
C ARG A 42 14.81 -4.30 -1.73
N GLY A 43 14.61 -3.78 -2.94
CA GLY A 43 13.31 -3.70 -3.60
C GLY A 43 12.46 -2.48 -3.23
N ALA A 44 12.97 -1.53 -2.45
CA ALA A 44 12.28 -0.26 -2.25
C ALA A 44 12.39 0.60 -3.52
N ASN A 45 11.25 1.12 -3.99
CA ASN A 45 11.26 2.05 -5.10
C ASN A 45 11.81 3.41 -4.65
N VAL A 46 12.71 4.01 -5.44
CA VAL A 46 13.31 5.33 -5.16
C VAL A 46 12.86 6.31 -6.25
N SER A 47 12.20 7.40 -5.84
CA SER A 47 11.67 8.43 -6.75
C SER A 47 11.69 9.80 -6.10
N LEU A 48 11.59 10.85 -6.92
CA LEU A 48 11.35 12.23 -6.45
C LEU A 48 9.90 12.46 -6.02
N THR A 49 8.98 11.63 -6.49
CA THR A 49 7.54 11.76 -6.23
C THR A 49 7.03 10.63 -5.36
N HIS A 50 5.91 10.87 -4.69
CA HIS A 50 5.06 9.91 -4.03
C HIS A 50 3.63 10.36 -4.26
N VAL A 51 2.83 9.56 -4.96
CA VAL A 51 1.48 9.94 -5.37
C VAL A 51 0.51 8.81 -5.05
N ASP A 52 -0.29 9.04 -4.02
CA ASP A 52 -1.34 8.13 -3.59
C ASP A 52 -2.57 8.22 -4.50
N PHE A 53 -3.13 7.06 -4.83
CA PHE A 53 -4.39 6.93 -5.52
C PHE A 53 -5.20 5.77 -4.95
N MET A 54 -6.50 6.02 -4.77
CA MET A 54 -7.42 5.14 -4.06
C MET A 54 -7.98 4.07 -5.00
N ILE A 55 -8.11 2.84 -4.50
CA ILE A 55 -8.66 1.67 -5.20
C ILE A 55 -9.76 0.94 -4.41
N GLY A 56 -10.00 1.31 -3.15
CA GLY A 56 -10.98 0.65 -2.29
C GLY A 56 -12.42 0.77 -2.80
N CYS A 57 -13.17 -0.32 -2.71
CA CYS A 57 -14.61 -0.34 -2.92
C CYS A 57 -15.30 -1.42 -2.05
N ALA A 58 -16.63 -1.41 -2.01
CA ALA A 58 -17.42 -2.36 -1.22
C ALA A 58 -17.37 -3.79 -1.78
N GLU A 59 -16.91 -3.95 -3.03
CA GLU A 59 -16.75 -5.22 -3.72
C GLU A 59 -15.29 -5.70 -3.74
N LEU A 60 -14.37 -4.98 -3.09
CA LEU A 60 -12.95 -5.32 -3.09
C LEU A 60 -12.69 -6.57 -2.22
N ASP A 61 -12.09 -7.58 -2.85
CA ASP A 61 -11.52 -8.73 -2.16
C ASP A 61 -9.99 -8.65 -2.26
N ILE A 62 -9.29 -8.94 -1.16
CA ILE A 62 -7.81 -8.99 -1.10
C ILE A 62 -7.40 -10.34 -0.53
N ASP A 63 -6.48 -10.97 -1.23
CA ASP A 63 -5.84 -12.23 -0.85
C ASP A 63 -4.37 -12.00 -0.54
N GLY A 64 -3.89 -12.67 0.51
CA GLY A 64 -2.48 -12.82 0.81
C GLY A 64 -1.98 -14.14 0.24
N GLU A 65 -0.86 -14.10 -0.47
CA GLU A 65 -0.17 -15.29 -0.96
C GLU A 65 1.05 -15.56 -0.06
N LEU A 66 1.09 -16.76 0.54
CA LEU A 66 2.22 -17.23 1.32
C LEU A 66 3.36 -17.71 0.40
N PRO A 67 4.61 -17.82 0.91
CA PRO A 67 5.75 -18.26 0.10
C PRO A 67 5.61 -19.66 -0.54
N ASP A 68 4.71 -20.50 -0.01
CA ASP A 68 4.40 -21.83 -0.55
C ASP A 68 3.25 -21.82 -1.58
N GLY A 69 2.70 -20.64 -1.90
CA GLY A 69 1.57 -20.44 -2.81
C GLY A 69 0.20 -20.61 -2.17
N THR A 70 0.12 -20.85 -0.86
CA THR A 70 -1.16 -20.89 -0.13
C THR A 70 -1.80 -19.50 -0.15
N ILE A 71 -3.10 -19.46 -0.44
CA ILE A 71 -3.89 -18.22 -0.49
C ILE A 71 -4.76 -18.09 0.75
N GLU A 72 -4.62 -16.96 1.45
CA GLU A 72 -5.42 -16.61 2.63
C GLU A 72 -6.25 -15.34 2.40
N PRO A 73 -7.53 -15.33 2.78
CA PRO A 73 -8.36 -14.14 2.64
C PRO A 73 -7.93 -13.06 3.65
N VAL A 74 -7.61 -11.87 3.15
CA VAL A 74 -7.27 -10.70 3.98
C VAL A 74 -8.46 -9.75 4.06
N PHE A 75 -9.04 -9.39 2.91
CA PHE A 75 -10.29 -8.63 2.80
C PHE A 75 -11.33 -9.40 2.01
N ARG A 76 -12.60 -9.25 2.41
CA ARG A 76 -13.77 -9.62 1.61
C ARG A 76 -14.81 -8.52 1.62
N ARG A 77 -15.31 -8.13 0.45
CA ARG A 77 -16.32 -7.08 0.27
C ARG A 77 -15.96 -5.79 1.02
N GLY A 78 -14.74 -5.33 0.81
CA GLY A 78 -14.22 -4.07 1.34
C GLY A 78 -13.95 -4.05 2.85
N ASN A 79 -13.96 -5.18 3.55
CA ASN A 79 -13.65 -5.28 4.98
C ASN A 79 -12.72 -6.45 5.29
N TRP A 80 -12.09 -6.42 6.46
CA TRP A 80 -11.32 -7.54 7.01
C TRP A 80 -12.14 -8.83 7.01
N ALA A 81 -11.50 -9.95 6.64
CA ALA A 81 -12.16 -11.24 6.55
C ALA A 81 -12.51 -11.85 7.93
N TYR A 82 -11.87 -11.39 9.01
CA TYR A 82 -12.00 -11.91 10.38
C TYR A 82 -12.10 -10.80 11.43
#